data_AF-A0A352RH54-F1
#
_entry.id   AF-A0A352RH54-F1
#
_cell.length_a   1.000
_cell.length_b   1.000
_cell.length_c   1.000
_cell.angle_alpha   90.00
_cell.angle_beta   90.00
_cell.angle_gamma   90.00
#
_symmetry.space_group_name_H-M   'P 1'
#
loop_
_entity.id
_entity.type
_entity.pdbx_description
1 polymer ?
#
loop_
_entity_poly.entity_id
_entity_poly.type
_entity_poly.pdbx_seq_one_letter_code
_entity_poly.pdbx_strand_id
1 'polypeptide(L)'
;MNEFRKKNRGKKRGKSKNKEFMDAALDAFIRDQSLQKWHEVDGLRAGAGIDAVQAVKSSSEFLAKGTYREIWQNWWQREVIDNGQSSNKALFSQIENAVLGAVLEEREVRKQRPDDLLEDSFEYKEFIARQMDHLLSEAGGEIEEEI
;
A
#
# COMPACT_ATOMS: atom_id res chain seq x y z
N MET A 1 -47.52 7.73 -34.46
CA MET A 1 -47.08 6.33 -34.25
C MET A 1 -45.56 6.36 -34.14
N ASN A 2 -44.99 5.74 -33.09
CA ASN A 2 -43.68 6.04 -32.47
C ASN A 2 -42.43 5.85 -33.36
N GLU A 3 -41.63 6.91 -33.52
CA GLU A 3 -40.22 6.81 -33.88
C GLU A 3 -39.38 6.49 -32.63
N PHE A 4 -39.08 5.22 -32.40
CA PHE A 4 -38.09 4.79 -31.42
C PHE A 4 -36.68 5.16 -31.92
N ARG A 5 -36.21 6.36 -31.58
CA ARG A 5 -34.77 6.71 -31.64
C ARG A 5 -34.00 5.84 -30.64
N LYS A 6 -33.48 4.69 -31.11
CA LYS A 6 -32.46 3.91 -30.40
C LYS A 6 -31.20 4.76 -30.24
N LYS A 7 -31.09 5.42 -29.09
CA LYS A 7 -29.85 6.04 -28.61
C LYS A 7 -28.85 4.91 -28.32
N ASN A 8 -27.97 4.63 -29.28
CA ASN A 8 -26.77 3.83 -29.05
C ASN A 8 -25.85 4.58 -28.07
N ARG A 9 -26.08 4.40 -26.75
CA ARG A 9 -25.14 4.79 -25.70
C ARG A 9 -24.03 3.74 -25.66
N GLY A 10 -22.99 3.98 -26.47
CA GLY A 10 -21.75 3.20 -26.45
C GLY A 10 -21.13 3.16 -25.05
N LYS A 11 -20.78 1.95 -24.62
CA LYS A 11 -20.16 1.58 -23.34
C LYS A 11 -18.86 2.36 -23.10
N LYS A 12 -18.86 3.37 -22.23
CA LYS A 12 -17.64 3.96 -21.60
C LYS A 12 -17.39 3.44 -20.17
N ARG A 13 -18.21 2.50 -19.68
CA ARG A 13 -18.21 2.02 -18.28
C ARG A 13 -17.07 1.04 -17.91
N GLY A 14 -16.32 0.51 -18.88
CA GLY A 14 -15.24 -0.46 -18.60
C GLY A 14 -13.92 0.18 -18.17
N LYS A 15 -13.52 1.29 -18.81
CA LYS A 15 -12.23 1.95 -18.53
C LYS A 15 -12.20 2.66 -17.18
N SER A 16 -13.33 3.18 -16.70
CA SER A 16 -13.41 3.82 -15.37
C SER A 16 -13.29 2.79 -14.25
N LYS A 17 -13.99 1.65 -14.36
CA LYS A 17 -13.95 0.58 -13.36
C LYS A 17 -12.57 -0.03 -13.16
N ASN A 18 -11.82 -0.26 -14.24
CA ASN A 18 -10.44 -0.76 -14.11
C ASN A 18 -9.55 0.24 -13.40
N LYS A 19 -9.72 1.55 -13.67
CA LYS A 19 -8.96 2.59 -12.97
C LYS A 19 -9.33 2.61 -11.48
N GLU A 20 -10.63 2.59 -11.16
CA GLU A 20 -11.13 2.54 -9.78
C GLU A 20 -10.57 1.34 -9.00
N PHE A 21 -10.48 0.17 -9.65
CA PHE A 21 -9.87 -1.02 -9.05
C PHE A 21 -8.37 -0.83 -8.80
N MET A 22 -7.61 -0.33 -9.79
CA MET A 22 -6.17 -0.12 -9.63
C MET A 22 -5.86 0.93 -8.56
N ASP A 23 -6.67 1.99 -8.47
CA ASP A 23 -6.54 3.02 -7.44
C ASP A 23 -6.81 2.41 -6.05
N ALA A 24 -7.87 1.62 -5.89
CA ALA A 24 -8.17 0.93 -4.63
C ALA A 24 -7.10 -0.11 -4.25
N ALA A 25 -6.54 -0.82 -5.22
CA ALA A 25 -5.45 -1.77 -5.01
C ALA A 25 -4.18 -1.08 -4.52
N LEU A 26 -3.87 0.10 -5.07
CA LEU A 26 -2.75 0.92 -4.62
C LEU A 26 -2.96 1.44 -3.19
N ASP A 27 -4.17 1.92 -2.87
CA ASP A 27 -4.51 2.36 -1.51
C ASP A 27 -4.38 1.21 -0.50
N ALA A 28 -4.87 0.03 -0.85
CA ALA A 28 -4.74 -1.17 -0.02
C ALA A 28 -3.27 -1.60 0.15
N PHE A 29 -2.47 -1.50 -0.91
CA PHE A 29 -1.03 -1.77 -0.86
C PHE A 29 -0.31 -0.81 0.10
N ILE A 30 -0.59 0.50 0.01
CA ILE A 30 -0.04 1.50 0.93
C ILE A 30 -0.42 1.16 2.38
N ARG A 31 -1.67 0.74 2.61
CA ARG A 31 -2.14 0.35 3.94
C ARG A 31 -1.42 -0.88 4.48
N ASP A 32 -1.27 -1.93 3.66
CA ASP A 32 -0.53 -3.15 4.02
C ASP A 32 0.93 -2.83 4.39
N GLN A 33 1.61 -2.04 3.56
CA GLN A 33 2.98 -1.59 3.79
C GLN A 33 3.11 -0.78 5.09
N SER A 34 2.14 0.10 5.36
CA SER A 34 2.11 0.89 6.60
C SER A 34 1.92 0.01 7.84
N LEU A 35 1.06 -1.01 7.75
CA LEU A 35 0.86 -1.99 8.83
C LEU A 35 2.12 -2.83 9.06
N GLN A 36 2.79 -3.30 8.00
CA GLN A 36 4.05 -4.03 8.14
C GLN A 36 5.10 -3.20 8.88
N LYS A 37 5.27 -1.91 8.50
CA LYS A 37 6.19 -0.99 9.19
C LYS A 37 5.78 -0.71 10.63
N TRP A 38 4.48 -0.57 10.90
CA TRP A 38 3.98 -0.43 12.26
C TRP A 38 4.33 -1.65 13.12
N HIS A 39 4.09 -2.86 12.61
CA HIS A 39 4.42 -4.10 13.32
C HIS A 39 5.91 -4.28 13.55
N GLU A 40 6.75 -3.84 12.61
CA GLU A 40 8.21 -3.82 12.79
C GLU A 40 8.62 -2.90 13.94
N VAL A 41 8.12 -1.65 13.96
CA VAL A 41 8.41 -0.68 15.04
C VAL A 41 7.86 -1.17 16.38
N ASP A 42 6.63 -1.68 16.41
CA ASP A 42 5.99 -2.18 17.64
C ASP A 42 6.69 -3.43 18.16
N GLY A 43 7.08 -4.34 17.26
CA GLY A 43 7.87 -5.53 17.57
C GLY A 43 9.24 -5.19 18.18
N LEU A 44 9.91 -4.15 17.67
CA LEU A 44 11.15 -3.65 18.26
C LEU A 44 10.93 -3.08 19.67
N ARG A 45 9.87 -2.29 19.88
CA ARG A 45 9.54 -1.75 21.20
C ARG A 45 9.23 -2.85 22.22
N ALA A 46 8.38 -3.79 21.85
CA ALA A 46 7.92 -4.85 22.72
C ALA A 46 8.99 -5.92 22.96
N GLY A 47 9.70 -6.33 21.91
CA GLY A 47 10.67 -7.43 21.95
C GLY A 47 12.06 -7.02 22.43
N ALA A 48 12.57 -5.86 21.99
CA ALA A 48 13.89 -5.38 22.39
C ALA A 48 13.86 -4.42 23.59
N GLY A 49 12.66 -4.03 24.05
CA GLY A 49 12.48 -3.11 25.18
C GLY A 49 13.04 -1.70 24.93
N ILE A 50 13.27 -1.33 23.67
CA ILE A 50 13.81 -0.02 23.31
C ILE A 50 12.69 1.02 23.24
N ASP A 51 13.06 2.28 23.44
CA ASP A 51 12.10 3.38 23.34
C ASP A 51 11.57 3.55 21.90
N ALA A 52 10.44 4.25 21.76
CA ALA A 52 9.79 4.43 20.47
C ALA A 52 10.68 5.16 19.44
N VAL A 53 11.53 6.09 19.89
CA VAL A 53 12.42 6.84 19.01
C VAL A 53 13.51 5.93 18.45
N GLN A 54 14.10 5.08 19.29
CA GLN A 54 15.09 4.09 18.88
C GLN A 54 14.48 3.04 17.97
N ALA A 55 13.26 2.56 18.24
CA ALA A 55 12.56 1.62 17.37
C ALA A 55 12.31 2.18 15.98
N VAL A 56 11.80 3.42 15.88
CA VAL A 56 11.57 4.09 14.59
C VAL A 56 12.87 4.30 13.81
N LYS A 57 13.94 4.73 14.49
CA LYS A 57 15.26 4.89 13.85
C LYS A 57 15.82 3.56 13.36
N SER A 58 15.68 2.49 14.16
CA SER A 58 16.15 1.15 13.80
C SER A 58 15.36 0.56 12.63
N SER A 59 14.10 0.99 12.46
CA SER A 59 13.24 0.59 11.34
C SER A 59 13.48 1.38 10.05
N SER A 60 14.49 2.24 9.97
CA SER A 60 14.71 3.12 8.82
C SER A 60 15.55 2.51 7.68
N GLU A 61 15.83 1.20 7.70
CA GLU A 61 16.78 0.63 6.74
C GLU A 61 16.19 0.37 5.35
N PHE A 62 14.94 -0.06 5.22
CA PHE A 62 14.25 -0.31 3.93
C PHE A 62 15.06 -1.13 2.90
N LEU A 63 15.82 -2.14 3.34
CA LEU A 63 16.69 -2.95 2.46
C LEU A 63 15.92 -3.63 1.31
N ALA A 64 14.69 -4.07 1.58
CA ALA A 64 13.83 -4.73 0.59
C ALA A 64 13.47 -3.84 -0.62
N LYS A 65 13.60 -2.50 -0.48
CA LYS A 65 13.28 -1.54 -1.56
C LYS A 65 14.40 -1.38 -2.59
N GLY A 66 15.56 -1.98 -2.37
CA GLY A 66 16.67 -2.02 -3.34
C GLY A 66 17.08 -0.62 -3.82
N THR A 67 17.01 -0.38 -5.13
CA THR A 67 17.39 0.92 -5.74
C THR A 67 16.51 2.10 -5.33
N TYR A 68 15.34 1.84 -4.74
CA TYR A 68 14.40 2.87 -4.29
C TYR A 68 14.56 3.20 -2.80
N ARG A 69 15.48 2.52 -2.11
CA ARG A 69 15.72 2.66 -0.66
C ARG A 69 15.82 4.11 -0.20
N GLU A 70 16.58 4.95 -0.91
CA GLU A 70 16.81 6.35 -0.51
C GLU A 70 15.51 7.16 -0.46
N ILE A 71 14.57 6.93 -1.38
CA ILE A 71 13.25 7.58 -1.39
C ILE A 71 12.51 7.25 -0.09
N TRP A 72 12.45 5.96 0.26
CA TRP A 72 11.77 5.50 1.46
C TRP A 72 12.41 6.03 2.74
N GLN A 73 13.74 6.04 2.79
CA GLN A 73 14.49 6.59 3.92
C GLN A 73 14.23 8.09 4.13
N ASN A 74 14.20 8.87 3.05
CA ASN A 74 13.94 10.30 3.11
C ASN A 74 12.53 10.61 3.63
N TRP A 75 11.53 9.89 3.13
CA TRP A 75 10.15 10.02 3.62
C TRP A 75 10.01 9.62 5.07
N TRP A 76 10.64 8.51 5.47
CA TRP A 76 10.63 8.05 6.86
C TRP A 76 11.30 9.06 7.81
N GLN A 77 12.46 9.58 7.42
CA GLN A 77 13.18 10.59 8.17
C GLN A 77 12.30 11.81 8.39
N ARG A 78 11.72 12.36 7.30
CA ARG A 78 10.92 13.58 7.36
C ARG A 78 9.62 13.40 8.14
N GLU A 79 8.86 12.36 7.84
CA GLU A 79 7.50 12.21 8.36
C GLU A 79 7.45 11.58 9.75
N VAL A 80 8.39 10.69 10.08
CA VAL A 80 8.36 9.87 11.31
C VAL A 80 9.45 10.26 12.31
N ILE A 81 10.67 10.54 11.84
CA ILE A 81 11.80 10.85 12.75
C ILE A 81 11.81 12.34 13.13
N ASP A 82 11.76 13.23 12.15
CA ASP A 82 11.92 14.68 12.35
C ASP A 82 10.68 15.33 12.97
N ASN A 83 9.49 14.81 12.68
CA ASN A 83 8.22 15.31 13.22
C ASN A 83 7.99 14.94 14.70
N GLY A 84 8.89 14.20 15.33
CA GLY A 84 8.82 13.81 16.74
C GLY A 84 7.69 12.82 17.07
N GLN A 85 7.83 12.13 18.20
CA GLN A 85 6.86 11.15 18.67
C GLN A 85 5.71 11.86 19.40
N SER A 86 4.61 12.09 18.67
CA SER A 86 3.31 12.31 19.30
C SER A 86 2.70 10.95 19.69
N SER A 87 1.62 10.91 20.49
CA SER A 87 0.93 9.69 20.97
C SER A 87 0.88 8.51 19.97
N ASN A 88 0.76 7.25 20.42
CA ASN A 88 0.72 6.07 19.52
C ASN A 88 -0.22 6.21 18.29
N LYS A 89 -1.37 6.87 18.44
CA LYS A 89 -2.30 7.14 17.33
C LYS A 89 -1.70 8.07 16.28
N ALA A 90 -0.91 9.05 16.72
CA ALA A 90 -0.18 9.95 15.83
C ALA A 90 1.00 9.26 15.14
N LEU A 91 1.69 8.32 15.81
CA LEU A 91 2.79 7.56 15.20
C LEU A 91 2.32 6.75 13.99
N PHE A 92 1.21 6.02 14.11
CA PHE A 92 0.70 5.24 12.99
C PHE A 92 0.35 6.14 11.79
N SER A 93 -0.28 7.29 12.02
CA SER A 93 -0.56 8.26 10.95
C SER A 93 0.71 8.86 10.33
N GLN A 94 1.78 9.09 11.10
CA GLN A 94 3.09 9.49 10.58
C GLN A 94 3.68 8.41 9.66
N ILE A 95 3.59 7.14 10.08
CA ILE A 95 4.01 5.99 9.27
C ILE A 95 3.22 5.91 7.97
N GLU A 96 1.89 6.05 8.02
CA GLU A 96 1.05 6.04 6.81
C GLU A 96 1.44 7.17 5.84
N ASN A 97 1.69 8.38 6.34
CA ASN A 97 2.12 9.49 5.50
C ASN A 97 3.50 9.25 4.87
N ALA A 98 4.44 8.68 5.63
CA ALA A 98 5.76 8.31 5.13
C ALA A 98 5.67 7.29 4.00
N VAL A 99 4.89 6.22 4.21
CA VAL A 99 4.71 5.13 3.24
C VAL A 99 3.96 5.63 2.01
N LEU A 100 2.89 6.39 2.18
CA LEU A 100 2.13 7.01 1.08
C LEU A 100 3.06 7.82 0.18
N GLY A 101 3.84 8.72 0.77
CA GLY A 101 4.77 9.56 0.02
C GLY A 101 5.84 8.75 -0.71
N ALA A 102 6.44 7.77 -0.01
CA ALA A 102 7.47 6.91 -0.59
C ALA A 102 6.94 6.08 -1.77
N VAL A 103 5.77 5.47 -1.63
CA VAL A 103 5.13 4.66 -2.69
C VAL A 103 4.79 5.53 -3.90
N LEU A 104 4.22 6.71 -3.69
CA LEU A 104 3.85 7.60 -4.80
C LEU A 104 5.08 8.13 -5.53
N GLU A 105 6.12 8.54 -4.80
CA GLU A 105 7.36 9.02 -5.40
C GLU A 105 8.12 7.89 -6.12
N GLU A 106 8.24 6.71 -5.51
CA GLU A 106 8.81 5.53 -6.17
C GLU A 106 8.06 5.21 -7.46
N ARG A 107 6.73 5.23 -7.43
CA ARG A 107 5.89 4.98 -8.61
C ARG A 107 6.14 5.99 -9.72
N GLU A 108 6.32 7.28 -9.39
CA GLU A 108 6.65 8.31 -10.38
C GLU A 108 8.06 8.14 -10.95
N VAL A 109 9.06 7.77 -10.13
CA VAL A 109 10.43 7.49 -10.60
C VAL A 109 10.44 6.26 -11.51
N ARG A 110 9.71 5.20 -11.13
CA ARG A 110 9.56 3.97 -11.90
C ARG A 110 8.98 4.20 -13.29
N LYS A 111 7.99 5.09 -13.43
CA LYS A 111 7.41 5.47 -14.74
C LYS A 111 8.42 6.06 -15.73
N GLN A 112 9.55 6.58 -15.24
CA GLN A 112 10.61 7.14 -16.09
C GLN A 112 11.53 6.06 -16.65
N ARG A 113 11.45 4.82 -16.14
CA ARG A 113 12.27 3.68 -16.55
C ARG A 113 11.41 2.69 -17.37
N PRO A 114 11.93 2.14 -18.48
CA PRO A 114 11.22 1.10 -19.23
C PRO A 114 10.98 -0.14 -18.36
N ASP A 115 9.77 -0.69 -18.43
CA ASP A 115 9.36 -1.98 -17.84
C ASP A 115 9.59 -2.14 -16.32
N ASP A 116 9.63 -1.03 -15.57
CA ASP A 116 9.89 -1.04 -14.11
C ASP A 116 8.72 -0.49 -13.29
N LEU A 117 7.47 -0.67 -13.76
CA LEU A 117 6.28 -0.20 -13.06
C LEU A 117 6.19 -0.78 -11.64
N LEU A 118 5.66 -0.01 -10.70
CA LEU A 118 5.47 -0.47 -9.32
C LEU A 118 4.54 -1.68 -9.29
N GLU A 119 3.47 -1.62 -10.08
CA GLU A 119 2.48 -2.68 -10.23
C GLU A 119 3.06 -3.97 -10.82
N ASP A 120 4.23 -3.88 -11.48
CA ASP A 120 4.97 -5.02 -11.99
C ASP A 120 6.01 -5.60 -11.02
N SER A 121 6.27 -4.92 -9.90
CA SER A 121 7.21 -5.37 -8.89
C SER A 121 6.75 -6.67 -8.21
N PHE A 122 7.72 -7.47 -7.76
CA PHE A 122 7.45 -8.72 -7.04
C PHE A 122 6.57 -8.49 -5.80
N GLU A 123 6.91 -7.48 -5.01
CA GLU A 123 6.21 -7.14 -3.76
C GLU A 123 4.74 -6.77 -3.99
N TYR A 124 4.47 -5.94 -5.01
CA TYR A 124 3.09 -5.56 -5.34
C TYR A 124 2.29 -6.77 -5.84
N LYS A 125 2.87 -7.60 -6.71
CA LYS A 125 2.22 -8.82 -7.22
C LYS A 125 1.93 -9.83 -6.12
N GLU A 126 2.87 -10.03 -5.20
CA GLU A 126 2.71 -10.90 -4.04
C GLU A 126 1.61 -10.38 -3.11
N PHE A 127 1.55 -9.07 -2.85
CA PHE A 127 0.44 -8.47 -2.12
C PHE A 127 -0.91 -8.76 -2.78
N ILE A 128 -1.05 -8.50 -4.08
CA ILE A 128 -2.30 -8.76 -4.81
C ILE A 128 -2.67 -10.25 -4.74
N ALA A 129 -1.71 -11.16 -4.93
CA ALA A 129 -1.95 -12.59 -4.84
C ALA A 129 -2.49 -12.98 -3.45
N ARG A 130 -1.85 -12.52 -2.36
CA ARG A 130 -2.32 -12.77 -0.99
C ARG A 130 -3.74 -12.26 -0.75
N GLN A 131 -4.06 -11.06 -1.23
CA GLN A 131 -5.41 -10.50 -1.05
C GLN A 131 -6.46 -11.26 -1.87
N MET A 132 -6.12 -11.69 -3.08
CA MET A 132 -7.00 -12.51 -3.91
C MET A 132 -7.24 -13.89 -3.28
N ASP A 133 -6.21 -14.54 -2.75
CA ASP A 133 -6.33 -15.82 -2.06
C ASP A 133 -7.23 -15.71 -0.83
N HIS A 134 -7.10 -14.61 -0.08
CA HIS A 134 -7.97 -14.34 1.07
C HIS A 134 -9.43 -14.19 0.66
N LEU A 135 -9.72 -13.36 -0.36
CA LEU A 135 -11.08 -13.16 -0.88
C LEU A 135 -11.70 -14.45 -1.43
N LEU A 136 -10.91 -15.27 -2.13
CA LEU A 136 -11.37 -16.55 -2.65
C LEU A 136 -11.66 -17.55 -1.52
N SER A 137 -10.86 -17.54 -0.45
CA SER A 137 -11.07 -18.39 0.71
C SER A 137 -12.33 -17.99 1.48
N GLU A 138 -12.57 -16.68 1.66
CA GLU A 138 -13.81 -16.18 2.29
C GLU A 138 -15.05 -16.53 1.46
N ALA A 139 -15.00 -16.31 0.14
CA ALA A 139 -16.10 -16.65 -0.76
C ALA A 139 -16.34 -18.17 -0.88
N GLY A 140 -15.30 -18.99 -0.67
CA GLY A 140 -15.41 -20.46 -0.61
C GLY A 140 -15.94 -20.98 0.72
N GLY A 141 -15.58 -20.34 1.84
CA GLY A 141 -16.07 -20.68 3.17
C GLY A 141 -17.57 -20.40 3.37
N GLU A 142 -18.11 -19.36 2.72
CA GLU A 142 -19.56 -19.11 2.70
C GLU A 142 -20.37 -20.24 2.02
N ILE A 143 -19.75 -21.12 1.23
CA ILE A 143 -20.41 -22.23 0.55
C ILE A 143 -20.44 -23.51 1.41
N GLU A 144 -19.56 -23.63 2.41
CA GLU A 144 -19.46 -24.84 3.26
C GLU A 144 -20.30 -24.78 4.56
N GLU A 145 -20.93 -23.63 4.90
CA GLU A 145 -21.76 -23.50 6.11
C GLU A 145 -23.26 -23.85 5.93
N GLU A 146 -23.69 -24.31 4.75
CA GLU A 146 -25.04 -24.87 4.51
C GLU A 146 -24.99 -26.38 4.16
N ILE A 147 -24.63 -27.24 5.12
CA ILE A 147 -24.96 -28.68 5.06
C ILE A 147 -25.38 -29.22 6.44
#